data_AF-X0YGM2-F1
#
_entry.id   AF-X0YGM2-F1
#
_cell.length_a   1.000
_cell.length_b   1.000
_cell.length_c   1.000
_cell.angle_alpha   90.00
_cell.angle_beta   90.00
_cell.angle_gamma   90.00
#
_symmetry.space_group_name_H-M   'P 1'
#
loop_
_entity.id
_entity.type
_entity.pdbx_description
1 polymer ?
#
loop_
_entity_poly.entity_id
_entity_poly.type
_entity_poly.pdbx_seq_one_letter_code
_entity_poly.pdbx_strand_id
1 'polypeptide(L)'
;MSSEREEEFRAVGRMLWEAGLVSSHGGNMSVRLPDGALLITRTGAMLGRLDEGDLVTVAADGSSEGQPSMDTAVHRAVYATTAAGA
;
A
#
# COMPACT_ATOMS: atom_id res chain seq x y z
N MET A 1 11.29 10.14 6.93
CA MET A 1 10.70 9.77 5.62
C MET A 1 9.66 8.65 5.73
N SER A 2 9.76 7.69 6.68
CA SER A 2 8.72 6.67 6.92
C SER A 2 7.38 7.26 7.42
N SER A 3 7.44 8.22 8.36
CA SER A 3 6.24 8.70 9.07
C SER A 3 5.22 9.44 8.19
N GLU A 4 5.66 10.27 7.24
CA GLU A 4 4.75 11.06 6.40
C GLU A 4 3.89 10.19 5.48
N ARG A 5 4.49 9.16 4.86
CA ARG A 5 3.75 8.22 4.00
C ARG A 5 2.80 7.35 4.82
N GLU A 6 3.21 6.94 6.02
CA GLU A 6 2.34 6.20 6.93
C GLU A 6 1.11 7.02 7.34
N GLU A 7 1.29 8.30 7.65
CA GLU A 7 0.20 9.23 7.95
C GLU A 7 -0.75 9.40 6.76
N GLU A 8 -0.20 9.54 5.54
CA GLU A 8 -1.00 9.63 4.32
C GLU A 8 -1.82 8.36 4.09
N PHE A 9 -1.23 7.18 4.25
CA PHE A 9 -1.95 5.91 4.15
C PHE A 9 -3.07 5.82 5.18
N ARG A 10 -2.83 6.21 6.44
CA ARG A 10 -3.87 6.23 7.48
C ARG A 10 -5.00 7.20 7.12
N ALA A 11 -4.67 8.39 6.61
CA ALA A 11 -5.66 9.38 6.20
C ALA A 11 -6.51 8.89 5.02
N VAL A 12 -5.88 8.41 3.94
CA VAL A 12 -6.58 7.90 2.75
C VAL A 12 -7.39 6.65 3.06
N GLY A 13 -6.82 5.71 3.80
CA GLY A 13 -7.51 4.49 4.21
C GLY A 13 -8.76 4.78 5.06
N ARG A 14 -8.67 5.76 5.97
CA ARG A 14 -9.83 6.24 6.73
C ARG A 14 -10.88 6.90 5.83
N MET A 15 -10.48 7.74 4.87
CA MET A 15 -11.41 8.35 3.91
C MET A 15 -12.15 7.29 3.08
N LEU A 16 -11.45 6.25 2.60
CA LEU A 16 -12.06 5.14 1.86
C LEU A 16 -13.08 4.38 2.71
N TRP A 17 -12.78 4.17 3.99
CA TRP A 17 -13.69 3.52 4.94
C TRP A 17 -14.93 4.36 5.21
N GLU A 18 -14.76 5.65 5.52
CA GLU A 18 -15.86 6.58 5.80
C GLU A 18 -16.76 6.78 4.57
N ALA A 19 -16.20 6.69 3.36
CA ALA A 19 -16.95 6.70 2.11
C ALA A 19 -17.66 5.36 1.79
N GLY A 20 -17.46 4.30 2.57
CA GLY A 20 -18.06 2.99 2.34
C GLY A 20 -17.48 2.23 1.13
N LEU A 21 -16.30 2.62 0.65
CA LEU A 21 -15.65 2.01 -0.52
C LEU A 21 -14.86 0.74 -0.16
N VAL A 22 -14.52 0.57 1.11
CA VAL A 22 -13.80 -0.58 1.66
C VAL A 22 -14.47 -1.05 2.94
N SER A 23 -14.33 -2.34 3.26
CA SER A 23 -14.93 -2.94 4.45
C SER A 23 -14.02 -4.02 5.02
N SER A 24 -14.04 -4.19 6.34
CA SER A 24 -13.19 -5.12 7.09
C SER A 24 -11.72 -5.11 6.60
N HIS A 25 -11.25 -6.22 6.03
CA HIS A 25 -9.88 -6.44 5.51
C HIS A 25 -9.81 -6.35 3.98
N GLY A 26 -10.85 -5.80 3.34
CA GLY A 26 -10.94 -5.67 1.89
C GLY A 26 -10.23 -4.42 1.36
N GLY A 27 -9.58 -4.57 0.21
CA GLY A 27 -8.82 -3.51 -0.45
C GLY A 27 -7.34 -3.50 -0.08
N ASN A 28 -6.56 -2.75 -0.84
CA ASN A 28 -5.13 -2.51 -0.65
C ASN A 28 -4.79 -1.11 -1.19
N MET A 29 -3.66 -0.57 -0.73
CA MET A 29 -3.14 0.71 -1.20
C MET A 29 -1.64 0.59 -1.39
N SER A 30 -1.08 1.34 -2.33
CA SER A 30 0.35 1.30 -2.61
C SER A 30 0.87 2.60 -3.21
N VAL A 31 2.14 2.89 -2.99
CA VAL A 31 2.88 3.99 -3.62
C VAL A 31 4.22 3.50 -4.17
N ARG A 32 4.58 3.91 -5.39
CA ARG A 32 5.92 3.68 -5.94
C ARG A 32 6.91 4.66 -5.30
N LEU A 33 8.06 4.16 -4.86
CA LEU A 33 9.14 4.95 -4.27
C LEU A 33 10.16 5.38 -5.34
N PRO A 34 10.98 6.41 -5.07
CA PRO A 34 11.94 6.94 -6.06
C PRO A 34 13.00 5.92 -6.53
N ASP A 35 13.34 4.94 -5.71
CA ASP A 35 14.29 3.85 -6.02
C ASP A 35 13.64 2.69 -6.80
N GLY A 36 12.37 2.81 -7.17
CA GLY A 36 11.61 1.77 -7.86
C GLY A 36 11.01 0.71 -6.93
N ALA A 37 11.21 0.81 -5.61
CA ALA A 37 10.49 -0.01 -4.67
C ALA A 37 9.00 0.38 -4.60
N LEU A 38 8.19 -0.48 -4.00
CA LEU A 38 6.77 -0.30 -3.81
C LEU A 38 6.45 -0.41 -2.31
N LEU A 39 5.93 0.66 -1.71
CA LEU A 39 5.33 0.59 -0.38
C LEU A 39 3.86 0.20 -0.54
N ILE A 40 3.44 -0.90 0.06
CA ILE A 40 2.09 -1.45 -0.09
C ILE A 40 1.55 -1.93 1.26
N THR A 41 0.23 -1.89 1.46
CA THR A 41 -0.40 -2.47 2.65
C THR A 41 -0.15 -3.98 2.73
N ARG A 42 0.10 -4.51 3.93
CA ARG A 42 0.30 -5.94 4.18
C ARG A 42 -0.96 -6.75 3.92
N THR A 43 -0.81 -8.06 3.78
CA THR A 43 -1.95 -8.99 3.75
C THR A 43 -2.77 -8.88 5.04
N GLY A 44 -4.08 -8.71 4.90
CA GLY A 44 -5.02 -8.61 6.02
C GLY A 44 -4.95 -7.27 6.78
N ALA A 45 -4.38 -6.23 6.19
CA ALA A 45 -4.49 -4.88 6.76
C ALA A 45 -5.94 -4.36 6.65
N MET A 46 -6.40 -3.62 7.66
CA MET A 46 -7.70 -2.93 7.62
C MET A 46 -7.47 -1.48 7.21
N LEU A 47 -7.78 -1.11 5.97
CA LEU A 47 -7.45 0.23 5.44
C LEU A 47 -8.01 1.38 6.30
N GLY A 48 -9.20 1.22 6.87
CA GLY A 48 -9.80 2.23 7.75
C GLY A 48 -9.14 2.38 9.13
N ARG A 49 -8.20 1.49 9.49
CA ARG A 49 -7.56 1.41 10.82
C ARG A 49 -6.11 0.93 10.72
N LEU A 50 -5.34 1.48 9.78
CA LEU A 50 -3.94 1.12 9.60
C LEU A 50 -3.11 1.53 10.83
N ASP A 51 -2.27 0.62 11.30
CA ASP A 51 -1.34 0.82 12.41
C ASP A 51 0.13 0.64 11.97
N GLU A 52 1.06 0.78 12.92
CA GLU A 52 2.48 0.51 12.68
C GLU A 52 2.68 -0.96 12.28
N GLY A 53 3.46 -1.20 11.22
CA GLY A 53 3.68 -2.54 10.67
C GLY A 53 2.62 -3.04 9.67
N ASP A 54 1.58 -2.24 9.38
CA ASP A 54 0.61 -2.59 8.32
C ASP A 54 1.09 -2.27 6.91
N LEU A 55 2.25 -1.64 6.75
CA LEU A 55 2.87 -1.36 5.46
C LEU A 55 4.12 -2.22 5.27
N VAL A 56 4.30 -2.70 4.04
CA VAL A 56 5.42 -3.54 3.62
C VAL A 56 6.07 -2.90 2.40
N THR A 57 7.40 -2.82 2.41
CA THR A 57 8.18 -2.39 1.25
C THR A 57 8.57 -3.61 0.42
N VAL A 58 8.22 -3.56 -0.85
CA VAL A 58 8.63 -4.54 -1.88
C VAL A 58 9.68 -3.87 -2.76
N ALA A 59 10.90 -4.37 -2.72
CA ALA A 59 12.01 -3.85 -3.50
C ALA A 59 11.78 -3.98 -5.02
N ALA A 60 12.59 -3.27 -5.80
CA ALA A 60 12.49 -3.27 -7.26
C ALA A 60 12.65 -4.68 -7.86
N ASP A 61 13.43 -5.56 -7.23
CA ASP A 61 13.60 -6.96 -7.62
C ASP A 61 12.44 -7.89 -7.18
N GLY A 62 11.48 -7.36 -6.42
CA GLY A 62 10.32 -8.10 -5.91
C GLY A 62 10.50 -8.71 -4.53
N SER A 63 11.68 -8.58 -3.91
CA SER A 63 11.90 -9.03 -2.53
C SER A 63 11.19 -8.13 -1.51
N SER A 64 10.76 -8.68 -0.38
CA SER A 64 10.17 -7.90 0.71
C SER A 64 10.41 -8.57 2.06
N GLU A 65 10.59 -7.76 3.09
CA GLU A 65 10.52 -8.23 4.48
C GLU A 65 9.07 -8.10 4.96
N GLY A 66 8.44 -9.22 5.32
CA GLY A 66 7.02 -9.28 5.68
C GLY A 66 6.12 -9.79 4.56
N GLN A 67 4.80 -9.73 4.79
CA GLN A 67 3.79 -10.28 3.89
C GLN A 67 3.01 -9.16 3.20
N PRO A 68 3.41 -8.71 1.99
CA PRO A 68 2.69 -7.65 1.28
C PRO A 68 1.31 -8.14 0.85
N SER A 69 0.47 -7.25 0.30
CA SER A 69 -0.83 -7.63 -0.25
C SER A 69 -0.71 -8.74 -1.30
N MET A 70 -1.68 -9.65 -1.35
CA MET A 70 -1.77 -10.67 -2.40
C MET A 70 -1.87 -10.07 -3.82
N ASP A 71 -2.33 -8.82 -3.93
CA ASP A 71 -2.48 -8.13 -5.22
C ASP A 71 -1.22 -7.36 -5.65
N THR A 72 -0.08 -7.53 -4.95
CA THR A 72 1.19 -6.82 -5.24
C THR A 72 1.57 -6.90 -6.73
N ALA A 73 1.38 -8.05 -7.37
CA ALA A 73 1.68 -8.22 -8.80
C ALA A 73 0.85 -7.28 -9.69
N VAL A 74 -0.42 -7.05 -9.35
CA VAL A 74 -1.32 -6.15 -10.08
C VAL A 74 -0.84 -4.70 -9.93
N HIS A 75 -0.52 -4.26 -8.71
CA HIS A 75 0.01 -2.91 -8.48
C HIS A 75 1.30 -2.67 -9.27
N ARG A 76 2.24 -3.62 -9.23
CA ARG A 76 3.49 -3.53 -10.00
C ARG A 76 3.25 -3.45 -11.50
N ALA A 77 2.30 -4.22 -12.03
CA ALA A 77 1.93 -4.15 -13.45
C ALA A 77 1.36 -2.77 -13.84
N VAL A 78 0.50 -2.18 -12.99
CA VAL A 78 0.00 -0.81 -13.20
C VAL A 78 1.15 0.19 -13.24
N TYR A 79 2.07 0.13 -12.28
CA TYR A 79 3.23 1.03 -12.25
C TYR A 79 4.23 0.81 -13.39
N ALA A 80 4.32 -0.39 -13.95
CA ALA A 80 5.19 -0.71 -15.08
C ALA A 80 4.60 -0.27 -16.44
N THR A 81 3.27 -0.15 -16.53
CA THR A 81 2.56 0.12 -17.80
C THR A 81 1.94 1.50 -17.88
N THR A 82 2.00 2.29 -16.80
CA THR A 82 1.42 3.62 -16.74
C THR A 82 2.40 4.63 -16.13
N ALA A 83 2.10 5.92 -16.29
CA ALA A 83 2.83 7.00 -15.64
C ALA A 83 2.45 7.19 -14.16
N ALA A 84 1.61 6.31 -13.59
CA ALA A 84 1.30 6.36 -12.17
C ALA A 84 2.58 6.25 -11.34
N GLY A 85 2.61 6.96 -10.24
CA GLY A 85 3.74 7.11 -9.33
C GLY A 85 3.37 8.31 -8.49
N ALA A 86 3.34 8.18 -7.16
CA ALA A 86 3.22 9.37 -6.34
C ALA A 86 4.53 10.16 -6.39
#